data_AF-A0A961Z704-F1
#
_entry.id   AF-A0A961Z704-F1
#
_cell.length_a   1.000
_cell.length_b   1.000
_cell.length_c   1.000
_cell.angle_alpha   90.00
_cell.angle_beta   90.00
_cell.angle_gamma   90.00
#
_symmetry.space_group_name_H-M   'P 1'
#
loop_
_entity.id
_entity.type
_entity.pdbx_description
1 polymer ?
#
loop_
_entity_poly.entity_id
_entity_poly.type
_entity_poly.pdbx_seq_one_letter_code
_entity_poly.pdbx_strand_id
1 'polypeptide(L)'
;MAEVTLSSRHGLNTTAPLNRFNQALQPQLARFAARSPRIAQLAQTHPYLFVALACQTGPQEFRRIAIQRTTDGEPLSRVCDAVQMPLSLRRLPPEACIETPSPALWARAADKTLAANIPAKPALARQWLRTITLAHHLCDERFALWVARQPEMLDTDKVPEVGLVALAVYAWHVQHGELPPPVTAALRWTPRLSLKTAIRRARHWRAYCALERLLTVAGVAPWIEHSVCNGYEFMPLNTAERLFEEGVAMKNCVMSYGEAIAKDDCRLFGIRRSGAYAATLEIRHIKPRNYLAITQIKGWANGKCPDDAAIAARDWIADFRDSPPVPREPPANRPDQLAGYRRAKLTGPFGCASLDWSLIEAGLSSLSWRDMMR
;
A
#
# COMPACT_ATOMS: atom_id res chain seq x y z
N MET A 1 -1.55 45.07 10.26
CA MET A 1 -2.08 43.78 10.77
C MET A 1 -3.49 44.06 11.26
N ALA A 2 -4.51 43.48 10.63
CA ALA A 2 -5.90 43.84 10.91
C ALA A 2 -6.55 42.75 11.78
N GLU A 3 -6.78 43.04 13.05
CA GLU A 3 -7.84 42.36 13.81
C GLU A 3 -9.17 42.79 13.21
N VAL A 4 -9.96 41.81 12.73
CA VAL A 4 -11.31 42.08 12.26
C VAL A 4 -12.24 42.06 13.47
N THR A 5 -12.47 43.24 14.04
CA THR A 5 -13.41 43.42 15.17
C THR A 5 -14.82 43.53 14.63
N LEU A 6 -15.61 42.47 14.76
CA LEU A 6 -17.04 42.48 14.43
C LEU A 6 -17.83 42.86 15.69
N SER A 7 -18.30 44.10 15.76
CA SER A 7 -19.16 44.56 16.85
C SER A 7 -20.55 43.96 16.70
N SER A 8 -20.90 43.02 17.59
CA SER A 8 -22.21 42.38 17.68
C SER A 8 -23.09 43.12 18.68
N ARG A 9 -24.37 43.38 18.34
CA ARG A 9 -25.40 43.92 19.25
C ARG A 9 -25.70 43.01 20.46
N HIS A 10 -25.01 41.89 20.64
CA HIS A 10 -25.17 40.94 21.75
C HIS A 10 -23.87 40.68 22.55
N GLY A 11 -22.93 41.62 22.60
CA GLY A 11 -21.88 41.65 23.63
C GLY A 11 -20.76 40.61 23.52
N LEU A 12 -20.68 39.85 22.42
CA LEU A 12 -19.55 38.95 22.16
C LEU A 12 -18.53 39.64 21.24
N ASN A 13 -17.52 40.29 21.83
CA ASN A 13 -16.30 40.70 21.12
C ASN A 13 -15.42 39.47 20.87
N THR A 14 -15.83 38.59 19.94
CA THR A 14 -14.99 37.49 19.48
C THR A 14 -14.13 37.94 18.31
N THR A 15 -12.92 38.41 18.60
CA THR A 15 -11.88 38.58 17.56
C THR A 15 -11.39 37.19 17.15
N ALA A 16 -11.54 36.85 15.87
CA ALA A 16 -10.97 35.60 15.34
C ALA A 16 -9.43 35.75 15.30
N PRO A 17 -8.64 34.82 15.87
CA PRO A 17 -7.17 34.91 15.88
C PRO A 17 -6.59 34.51 14.52
N LEU A 18 -6.93 35.28 13.48
CA LEU A 18 -6.59 34.96 12.08
C LEU A 18 -5.08 34.99 11.82
N ASN A 19 -4.33 35.75 12.61
CA ASN A 19 -2.87 35.83 12.54
C ASN A 19 -2.15 34.49 12.83
N ARG A 20 -2.82 33.54 13.48
CA ARG A 20 -2.28 32.19 13.78
C ARG A 20 -2.40 31.22 12.62
N PHE A 21 -3.20 31.53 11.60
CA PHE A 21 -3.34 30.71 10.39
C PHE A 21 -2.27 31.07 9.36
N ASN A 22 -2.05 30.18 8.39
CA ASN A 22 -1.16 30.43 7.26
C ASN A 22 -1.51 31.76 6.56
N GLN A 23 -0.51 32.62 6.41
CA GLN A 23 -0.63 33.94 5.78
C GLN A 23 -1.30 33.90 4.40
N ALA A 24 -1.04 32.85 3.61
CA ALA A 24 -1.66 32.67 2.29
C ALA A 24 -3.19 32.49 2.36
N LEU A 25 -3.71 31.94 3.46
CA LEU A 25 -5.15 31.68 3.65
C LEU A 25 -5.86 32.85 4.33
N GLN A 26 -5.15 33.71 5.06
CA GLN A 26 -5.74 34.78 5.89
C GLN A 26 -6.75 35.68 5.14
N PRO A 27 -6.53 36.12 3.89
CA PRO A 27 -7.51 36.95 3.17
C PRO A 27 -8.84 36.23 2.91
N GLN A 28 -8.80 34.92 2.69
CA GLN A 28 -10.00 34.09 2.50
C GLN A 28 -10.69 33.83 3.83
N LEU A 29 -9.92 33.52 4.88
CA LEU A 29 -10.44 33.30 6.22
C LEU A 29 -11.09 34.56 6.81
N ALA A 30 -10.51 35.74 6.59
CA ALA A 30 -11.07 37.02 7.01
C ALA A 30 -12.43 37.30 6.35
N ARG A 31 -12.51 37.10 5.02
CA ARG A 31 -13.79 37.22 4.29
C ARG A 31 -14.84 36.25 4.80
N PHE A 32 -14.45 35.02 5.14
CA PHE A 32 -15.37 34.03 5.68
C PHE A 32 -15.85 34.37 7.10
N ALA A 33 -14.93 34.79 7.98
CA ALA A 33 -15.25 35.22 9.34
C ALA A 33 -16.19 36.43 9.38
N ALA A 34 -16.05 37.38 8.45
CA ALA A 34 -16.89 38.57 8.35
C ALA A 34 -18.39 38.28 8.11
N ARG A 35 -18.75 37.06 7.70
CA ARG A 35 -20.13 36.67 7.40
C ARG A 35 -21.01 36.53 8.64
N SER A 36 -20.45 36.15 9.79
CA SER A 36 -21.20 35.97 11.04
C SER A 36 -20.24 35.84 12.23
N PRO A 37 -20.56 36.46 13.39
CA PRO A 37 -19.77 36.26 14.63
C PRO A 37 -19.63 34.78 15.03
N ARG A 38 -20.67 33.96 14.78
CA ARG A 38 -20.63 32.52 15.07
C ARG A 38 -19.70 31.76 14.13
N ILE A 39 -19.60 32.20 12.87
CA ILE A 39 -18.60 31.65 11.93
C ILE A 39 -17.19 32.02 12.38
N ALA A 40 -16.97 33.27 12.79
CA ALA A 40 -15.68 33.72 13.33
C ALA A 40 -15.26 32.90 14.56
N GLN A 41 -16.21 32.49 15.40
CA GLN A 41 -15.96 31.64 16.57
C GLN A 41 -15.37 30.26 16.20
N LEU A 42 -15.70 29.70 15.02
CA LEU A 42 -15.12 28.43 14.56
C LEU A 42 -13.59 28.50 14.44
N ALA A 43 -13.02 29.66 14.15
CA ALA A 43 -11.58 29.85 14.08
C ALA A 43 -10.87 29.51 15.41
N GLN A 44 -11.59 29.60 16.54
CA GLN A 44 -11.09 29.26 17.87
C GLN A 44 -11.54 27.86 18.31
N THR A 45 -12.81 27.52 18.07
CA THR A 45 -13.40 26.28 18.61
C THR A 45 -13.14 25.06 17.75
N HIS A 46 -12.94 25.23 16.44
CA HIS A 46 -12.62 24.14 15.51
C HIS A 46 -11.85 24.65 14.27
N PRO A 47 -10.56 25.00 14.41
CA PRO A 47 -9.78 25.66 13.35
C PRO A 47 -9.80 24.93 12.00
N TYR A 48 -9.75 23.59 12.01
CA TYR A 48 -9.77 22.80 10.79
C TYR A 48 -11.10 22.88 10.01
N LEU A 49 -12.24 22.88 10.71
CA LEU A 49 -13.57 23.04 10.11
C LEU A 49 -13.73 24.45 9.52
N PHE A 50 -13.25 25.45 10.25
CA PHE A 50 -13.25 26.84 9.79
C PHE A 50 -12.52 26.98 8.45
N VAL A 51 -11.30 26.44 8.35
CA VAL A 51 -10.52 26.44 7.09
C VAL A 51 -11.23 25.65 5.99
N ALA A 52 -11.75 24.45 6.28
CA ALA A 52 -12.45 23.63 5.29
C ALA A 52 -13.67 24.33 4.67
N LEU A 53 -14.48 24.99 5.50
CA LEU A 53 -15.65 25.74 5.02
C LEU A 53 -15.25 27.00 4.24
N ALA A 54 -14.24 27.74 4.73
CA ALA A 54 -13.73 28.94 4.06
C ALA A 54 -13.14 28.62 2.67
N CYS A 55 -12.38 27.53 2.58
CA CYS A 55 -11.75 27.01 1.36
C CYS A 55 -12.70 26.23 0.46
N GLN A 56 -13.97 26.12 0.82
CA GLN A 56 -15.00 25.43 0.05
C GLN A 56 -14.69 23.94 -0.21
N THR A 57 -14.02 23.27 0.74
CA THR A 57 -13.72 21.84 0.65
C THR A 57 -15.01 21.00 0.74
N GLY A 58 -15.09 19.92 -0.05
CA GLY A 58 -16.16 18.91 0.02
C GLY A 58 -17.36 19.17 -0.92
N PRO A 59 -18.50 18.50 -0.69
CA PRO A 59 -19.74 18.76 -1.43
C PRO A 59 -20.39 20.10 -1.04
N GLN A 60 -20.90 20.86 -2.02
CA GLN A 60 -21.49 22.19 -1.79
C GLN A 60 -22.70 22.15 -0.86
N GLU A 61 -23.57 21.14 -1.01
CA GLU A 61 -24.76 20.97 -0.18
C GLU A 61 -24.41 20.83 1.31
N PHE A 62 -23.45 19.95 1.62
CA PHE A 62 -23.00 19.69 2.99
C PHE A 62 -22.41 20.94 3.64
N ARG A 63 -21.61 21.71 2.88
CA ARG A 63 -21.10 23.01 3.34
C ARG A 63 -22.21 24.00 3.64
N ARG A 64 -23.22 24.10 2.77
CA ARG A 64 -24.34 25.03 2.96
C ARG A 64 -25.08 24.71 4.26
N ILE A 65 -25.34 23.44 4.51
CA ILE A 65 -25.98 22.97 5.76
C ILE A 65 -25.10 23.33 6.96
N ALA A 66 -23.80 23.03 6.94
CA ALA A 66 -22.90 23.35 8.05
C ALA A 66 -22.82 24.86 8.34
N ILE A 67 -22.75 25.71 7.30
CA ILE A 67 -22.74 27.17 7.45
C ILE A 67 -24.05 27.67 8.06
N GLN A 68 -25.20 27.13 7.62
CA GLN A 68 -26.50 27.46 8.18
C GLN A 68 -26.57 27.08 9.67
N ARG A 69 -26.26 25.82 10.02
CA ARG A 69 -26.23 25.33 11.40
C ARG A 69 -25.31 26.16 12.31
N THR A 70 -24.15 26.56 11.80
CA THR A 70 -23.22 27.44 12.53
C THR A 70 -23.84 28.80 12.79
N THR A 71 -24.49 29.38 11.78
CA THR A 71 -25.14 30.69 11.88
C THR A 71 -26.33 30.63 12.85
N ASP A 72 -27.06 29.53 12.87
CA ASP A 72 -28.19 29.28 13.77
C ASP A 72 -27.75 28.96 15.22
N GLY A 73 -26.45 28.70 15.44
CA GLY A 73 -25.89 28.48 16.76
C GLY A 73 -26.12 27.07 17.27
N GLU A 74 -26.27 26.10 16.37
CA GLU A 74 -26.38 24.70 16.73
C GLU A 74 -25.10 24.20 17.44
N PRO A 75 -25.21 23.11 18.23
CA PRO A 75 -24.04 22.46 18.82
C PRO A 75 -22.98 22.11 17.77
N LEU A 76 -21.70 22.35 18.07
CA LEU A 76 -20.58 22.10 17.16
C LEU A 76 -20.57 20.67 16.60
N SER A 77 -20.99 19.68 17.39
CA SER A 77 -21.13 18.29 16.91
C SER A 77 -22.09 18.16 15.73
N ARG A 78 -23.24 18.86 15.74
CA ARG A 78 -24.21 18.87 14.64
C ARG A 78 -23.68 19.57 13.38
N VAL A 79 -22.80 20.56 13.56
CA VAL A 79 -22.11 21.22 12.45
C VAL A 79 -21.10 20.26 11.82
N CYS A 80 -20.29 19.59 12.64
CA CYS A 80 -19.33 18.57 12.21
C CYS A 80 -20.02 17.40 11.47
N ASP A 81 -21.14 16.91 11.99
CA ASP A 81 -21.93 15.84 11.36
C ASP A 81 -22.38 16.22 9.93
N ALA A 82 -22.71 17.50 9.69
CA ALA A 82 -23.19 17.96 8.38
C ALA A 82 -22.14 17.84 7.27
N VAL A 83 -20.86 17.90 7.62
CA VAL A 83 -19.73 17.76 6.68
C VAL A 83 -18.93 16.48 6.90
N GLN A 84 -19.43 15.55 7.72
CA GLN A 84 -18.78 14.29 8.08
C GLN A 84 -17.33 14.50 8.54
N MET A 85 -17.14 15.49 9.42
CA MET A 85 -15.84 15.81 10.01
C MET A 85 -15.78 15.31 11.46
N PRO A 86 -14.71 14.63 11.90
CA PRO A 86 -14.59 14.19 13.28
C PRO A 86 -14.45 15.40 14.23
N LEU A 87 -15.27 15.44 15.28
CA LEU A 87 -15.25 16.50 16.29
C LEU A 87 -13.89 16.58 17.00
N SER A 88 -13.16 15.47 17.08
CA SER A 88 -11.82 15.38 17.66
C SER A 88 -10.82 16.31 16.98
N LEU A 89 -11.01 16.61 15.69
CA LEU A 89 -10.14 17.53 14.94
C LEU A 89 -10.23 18.97 15.45
N ARG A 90 -11.20 19.30 16.31
CA ARG A 90 -11.24 20.56 17.05
C ARG A 90 -10.00 20.79 17.94
N ARG A 91 -9.29 19.72 18.30
CA ARG A 91 -8.06 19.78 19.12
C ARG A 91 -6.86 20.30 18.33
N LEU A 92 -6.96 20.39 17.00
CA LEU A 92 -5.89 20.91 16.17
C LEU A 92 -5.75 22.42 16.39
N PRO A 93 -4.52 22.93 16.55
CA PRO A 93 -4.29 24.35 16.62
C PRO A 93 -4.39 24.99 15.21
N PRO A 94 -4.69 26.30 15.09
CA PRO A 94 -4.70 27.01 13.80
C PRO A 94 -3.44 26.80 12.95
N GLU A 95 -2.28 26.72 13.60
CA GLU A 95 -0.96 26.54 12.99
C GLU A 95 -0.81 25.18 12.30
N ALA A 96 -1.67 24.19 12.62
CA ALA A 96 -1.70 22.92 11.93
C ALA A 96 -2.43 22.99 10.57
N CYS A 97 -3.28 24.02 10.38
CA CYS A 97 -4.17 24.16 9.23
C CYS A 97 -3.53 25.04 8.15
N ILE A 98 -2.44 24.59 7.56
CA ILE A 98 -1.66 25.40 6.61
C ILE A 98 -2.02 25.21 5.13
N GLU A 99 -2.68 24.10 4.81
CA GLU A 99 -3.07 23.69 3.46
C GLU A 99 -4.59 23.63 3.38
N THR A 100 -5.11 23.75 2.16
CA THR A 100 -6.54 23.53 1.92
C THR A 100 -6.87 22.07 2.26
N PRO A 101 -7.84 21.80 3.14
CA PRO A 101 -8.23 20.44 3.48
C PRO A 101 -8.64 19.64 2.24
N SER A 102 -8.18 18.39 2.16
CA SER A 102 -8.72 17.41 1.22
C SER A 102 -10.17 17.06 1.61
N PRO A 103 -11.09 16.86 0.66
CA PRO A 103 -12.47 16.49 0.93
C PRO A 103 -12.58 15.03 1.42
N ALA A 104 -12.05 14.76 2.61
CA ALA A 104 -12.19 13.47 3.27
C ALA A 104 -13.50 13.43 4.08
N LEU A 105 -14.32 12.43 3.82
CA LEU A 105 -15.56 12.16 4.53
C LEU A 105 -15.30 11.07 5.58
N TRP A 106 -15.42 11.41 6.86
CA TRP A 106 -15.11 10.52 7.96
C TRP A 106 -16.37 9.99 8.63
N ALA A 107 -16.40 8.69 8.90
CA ALA A 107 -17.36 8.06 9.77
C ALA A 107 -17.16 8.51 11.22
N ARG A 108 -18.26 8.58 11.96
CA ARG A 108 -18.27 9.00 13.37
C ARG A 108 -17.38 8.13 14.27
N ALA A 109 -17.15 6.87 13.89
CA ALA A 109 -16.29 5.94 14.62
C ALA A 109 -14.79 6.36 14.61
N ALA A 110 -14.37 7.17 13.64
CA ALA A 110 -13.00 7.68 13.53
C ALA A 110 -12.59 8.58 14.71
N ASP A 111 -13.56 9.25 15.34
CA ASP A 111 -13.33 10.31 16.33
C ASP A 111 -12.44 9.85 17.49
N LYS A 112 -12.74 8.69 18.07
CA LYS A 112 -11.97 8.14 19.20
C LYS A 112 -10.52 7.85 18.82
N THR A 113 -10.29 7.27 17.65
CA THR A 113 -8.95 6.93 17.17
C THR A 113 -8.15 8.19 16.85
N LEU A 114 -8.75 9.15 16.15
CA LEU A 114 -8.09 10.41 15.83
C LEU A 114 -7.77 11.20 17.11
N ALA A 115 -8.74 11.37 18.01
CA ALA A 115 -8.57 12.07 19.28
C ALA A 115 -7.37 11.59 20.11
N ALA A 116 -7.13 10.27 20.12
CA ALA A 116 -6.04 9.66 20.87
C ALA A 116 -4.65 9.85 20.23
N ASN A 117 -4.58 10.23 18.96
CA ASN A 117 -3.34 10.29 18.20
C ASN A 117 -2.99 11.69 17.66
N ILE A 118 -3.78 12.73 17.95
CA ILE A 118 -3.43 14.11 17.59
C ILE A 118 -2.18 14.55 18.38
N PRO A 119 -1.06 14.90 17.71
CA PRO A 119 0.14 15.36 18.40
C PRO A 119 -0.10 16.70 19.11
N ALA A 120 0.52 16.88 20.28
CA ALA A 120 0.42 18.14 21.04
C ALA A 120 1.23 19.29 20.41
N LYS A 121 2.36 18.98 19.75
CA LYS A 121 3.20 20.01 19.11
C LYS A 121 2.58 20.44 17.77
N PRO A 122 2.37 21.75 17.52
CA PRO A 122 1.71 22.22 16.30
C PRO A 122 2.36 21.76 14.99
N ALA A 123 3.69 21.75 14.92
CA ALA A 123 4.42 21.29 13.74
C ALA A 123 4.17 19.80 13.43
N LEU A 124 4.14 18.95 14.47
CA LEU A 124 3.80 17.53 14.31
C LEU A 124 2.32 17.33 14.00
N ALA A 125 1.42 18.14 14.60
CA ALA A 125 -0.01 18.09 14.32
C ALA A 125 -0.31 18.45 12.86
N ARG A 126 0.40 19.44 12.30
CA ARG A 126 0.37 19.80 10.89
C ARG A 126 0.72 18.60 10.02
N GLN A 127 1.89 18.00 10.26
CA GLN A 127 2.38 16.89 9.48
C GLN A 127 1.45 15.68 9.59
N TRP A 128 1.03 15.34 10.81
CA TRP A 128 0.05 14.29 11.07
C TRP A 128 -1.23 14.50 10.28
N LEU A 129 -1.79 15.72 10.30
CA LEU A 129 -3.02 16.04 9.57
C LEU A 129 -2.85 15.86 8.07
N ARG A 130 -1.74 16.35 7.49
CA ARG A 130 -1.42 16.14 6.08
C ARG A 130 -1.29 14.66 5.74
N THR A 131 -0.55 13.90 6.55
CA THR A 131 -0.33 12.47 6.32
C THR A 131 -1.63 11.67 6.38
N ILE A 132 -2.51 11.91 7.37
CA ILE A 132 -3.78 11.16 7.49
C ILE A 132 -4.79 11.54 6.40
N THR A 133 -4.83 12.81 5.98
CA THR A 133 -5.76 13.26 4.93
C THR A 133 -5.31 12.75 3.57
N LEU A 134 -3.99 12.75 3.32
CA LEU A 134 -3.40 12.10 2.16
C LEU A 134 -3.66 10.58 2.18
N ALA A 135 -3.44 9.91 3.31
CA ALA A 135 -3.71 8.48 3.45
C ALA A 135 -5.19 8.12 3.19
N HIS A 136 -6.12 8.95 3.66
CA HIS A 136 -7.55 8.79 3.40
C HIS A 136 -7.87 8.93 1.92
N HIS A 137 -7.25 9.91 1.25
CA HIS A 137 -7.43 10.10 -0.18
C HIS A 137 -6.79 8.97 -1.01
N LEU A 138 -5.63 8.48 -0.57
CA LEU A 138 -4.85 7.44 -1.24
C LEU A 138 -5.38 6.02 -1.02
N CYS A 139 -6.31 5.77 -0.12
CA CYS A 139 -6.84 4.42 0.07
C CYS A 139 -8.27 4.48 0.58
N ASP A 140 -8.42 4.66 1.89
CA ASP A 140 -9.70 4.75 2.58
C ASP A 140 -9.49 5.24 4.02
N GLU A 141 -10.61 5.44 4.73
CA GLU A 141 -10.60 5.80 6.15
C GLU A 141 -9.84 4.79 7.03
N ARG A 142 -9.99 3.48 6.78
CA ARG A 142 -9.37 2.45 7.65
C ARG A 142 -7.86 2.53 7.57
N PHE A 143 -7.33 2.79 6.37
CA PHE A 143 -5.91 3.03 6.14
C PHE A 143 -5.45 4.33 6.79
N ALA A 144 -6.22 5.42 6.66
CA ALA A 144 -5.92 6.68 7.33
C ALA A 144 -5.86 6.55 8.86
N LEU A 145 -6.81 5.83 9.46
CA LEU A 145 -6.84 5.54 10.90
C LEU A 145 -5.72 4.59 11.33
N TRP A 146 -5.24 3.74 10.44
CA TRP A 146 -4.04 2.94 10.68
C TRP A 146 -2.79 3.82 10.67
N VAL A 147 -2.64 4.70 9.68
CA VAL A 147 -1.54 5.69 9.59
C VAL A 147 -1.52 6.61 10.80
N ALA A 148 -2.69 7.10 11.24
CA ALA A 148 -2.82 7.97 12.40
C ALA A 148 -2.21 7.37 13.67
N ARG A 149 -2.14 6.03 13.77
CA ARG A 149 -1.58 5.29 14.91
C ARG A 149 -0.09 4.99 14.80
N GLN A 150 0.55 5.30 13.66
CA GLN A 150 1.97 5.02 13.43
C GLN A 150 2.79 6.30 13.66
N PRO A 151 3.43 6.49 14.82
CA PRO A 151 4.24 7.67 15.07
C PRO A 151 5.41 7.80 14.08
N GLU A 152 5.94 6.69 13.58
CA GLU A 152 7.03 6.66 12.61
C GLU A 152 6.64 7.24 11.25
N MET A 153 5.34 7.26 10.92
CA MET A 153 4.83 7.88 9.69
C MET A 153 4.78 9.42 9.77
N LEU A 154 5.04 9.98 10.96
CA LEU A 154 5.10 11.42 11.22
C LEU A 154 6.52 11.98 11.16
N ASP A 155 7.49 11.12 10.87
CA ASP A 155 8.86 11.53 10.65
C ASP A 155 9.09 11.48 9.13
N THR A 156 9.13 12.65 8.48
CA THR A 156 9.28 12.73 7.01
C THR A 156 10.64 12.28 6.53
N ASP A 157 11.64 12.32 7.42
CA ASP A 157 12.98 11.84 7.11
C ASP A 157 12.99 10.31 7.09
N LYS A 158 12.17 9.68 7.95
CA LYS A 158 12.00 8.21 8.01
C LYS A 158 11.00 7.65 7.02
N VAL A 159 9.89 8.34 6.77
CA VAL A 159 8.83 7.90 5.87
C VAL A 159 8.49 9.02 4.88
N PRO A 160 9.18 9.04 3.73
CA PRO A 160 8.85 9.95 2.64
C PRO A 160 7.42 9.70 2.12
N GLU A 161 6.81 10.72 1.54
CA GLU A 161 5.47 10.65 0.96
C GLU A 161 5.30 9.51 -0.06
N VAL A 162 6.34 9.27 -0.86
CA VAL A 162 6.39 8.15 -1.81
C VAL A 162 6.27 6.78 -1.14
N GLY A 163 6.77 6.61 0.09
CA GLY A 163 6.61 5.40 0.88
C GLY A 163 5.17 5.21 1.36
N LEU A 164 4.51 6.30 1.79
CA LEU A 164 3.08 6.28 2.13
C LEU A 164 2.24 5.88 0.92
N VAL A 165 2.52 6.45 -0.26
CA VAL A 165 1.84 6.10 -1.52
C VAL A 165 1.99 4.61 -1.81
N ALA A 166 3.20 4.06 -1.74
CA ALA A 166 3.41 2.64 -2.00
C ALA A 166 2.62 1.72 -1.04
N LEU A 167 2.54 2.09 0.25
CA LEU A 167 1.74 1.35 1.23
C LEU A 167 0.24 1.46 0.98
N ALA A 168 -0.24 2.63 0.58
CA ALA A 168 -1.64 2.87 0.27
C ALA A 168 -2.08 2.08 -0.97
N VAL A 169 -1.26 2.06 -2.02
CA VAL A 169 -1.50 1.27 -3.23
C VAL A 169 -1.56 -0.22 -2.91
N TYR A 170 -0.62 -0.74 -2.11
CA TYR A 170 -0.65 -2.11 -1.63
C TYR A 170 -1.95 -2.42 -0.85
N ALA A 171 -2.29 -1.58 0.13
CA ALA A 171 -3.46 -1.76 0.97
C ALA A 171 -4.75 -1.79 0.15
N TRP A 172 -4.87 -0.88 -0.83
CA TRP A 172 -6.01 -0.82 -1.73
C TRP A 172 -6.06 -2.04 -2.65
N HIS A 173 -4.95 -2.38 -3.31
CA HIS A 173 -4.89 -3.46 -4.31
C HIS A 173 -5.19 -4.83 -3.71
N VAL A 174 -4.71 -5.12 -2.49
CA VAL A 174 -5.01 -6.40 -1.84
C VAL A 174 -6.47 -6.51 -1.39
N GLN A 175 -7.17 -5.38 -1.23
CA GLN A 175 -8.59 -5.36 -0.85
C GLN A 175 -9.54 -5.37 -2.05
N HIS A 176 -9.14 -4.77 -3.18
CA HIS A 176 -10.02 -4.51 -4.32
C HIS A 176 -9.54 -5.15 -5.62
N GLY A 177 -8.27 -5.54 -5.70
CA GLY A 177 -7.69 -6.18 -6.88
C GLY A 177 -8.01 -7.66 -6.95
N GLU A 178 -7.93 -8.20 -8.15
CA GLU A 178 -8.06 -9.62 -8.42
C GLU A 178 -6.71 -10.31 -8.18
N LEU A 179 -6.52 -10.81 -6.97
CA LEU A 179 -5.38 -11.65 -6.60
C LEU A 179 -5.87 -13.06 -6.27
N PRO A 180 -5.11 -14.12 -6.63
CA PRO A 180 -5.50 -15.48 -6.29
C PRO A 180 -5.75 -15.65 -4.78
N PRO A 181 -6.73 -16.48 -4.35
CA PRO A 181 -7.08 -16.62 -2.94
C PRO A 181 -5.89 -16.93 -2.00
N PRO A 182 -4.94 -17.82 -2.35
CA PRO A 182 -3.77 -18.10 -1.52
C PRO A 182 -2.88 -16.87 -1.31
N VAL A 183 -2.66 -16.09 -2.37
CA VAL A 183 -1.88 -14.85 -2.36
C VAL A 183 -2.58 -13.78 -1.52
N THR A 184 -3.88 -13.59 -1.74
CA THR A 184 -4.73 -12.66 -0.97
C THR A 184 -4.74 -12.99 0.51
N ALA A 185 -4.82 -14.27 0.89
CA ALA A 185 -4.80 -14.70 2.28
C ALA A 185 -3.46 -14.36 2.95
N ALA A 186 -2.34 -14.67 2.30
CA ALA A 186 -1.00 -14.42 2.84
C ALA A 186 -0.63 -12.93 2.93
N LEU A 187 -1.07 -12.14 1.95
CA LEU A 187 -0.74 -10.73 1.81
C LEU A 187 -1.80 -9.78 2.36
N ARG A 188 -2.89 -10.29 2.93
CA ARG A 188 -4.03 -9.50 3.42
C ARG A 188 -3.59 -8.24 4.17
N TRP A 189 -4.06 -7.08 3.73
CA TRP A 189 -3.94 -5.85 4.50
C TRP A 189 -5.03 -5.79 5.58
N THR A 190 -4.67 -5.35 6.79
CA THR A 190 -5.65 -5.08 7.85
C THR A 190 -5.18 -3.89 8.70
N PRO A 191 -6.09 -3.14 9.34
CA PRO A 191 -5.73 -2.07 10.27
C PRO A 191 -5.08 -2.56 11.57
N ARG A 192 -4.86 -3.87 11.74
CA ARG A 192 -4.16 -4.46 12.89
C ARG A 192 -2.68 -4.74 12.61
N LEU A 193 -2.22 -4.56 11.37
CA LEU A 193 -0.81 -4.78 11.04
C LEU A 193 0.08 -3.75 11.75
N SER A 194 1.25 -4.17 12.22
CA SER A 194 2.32 -3.23 12.53
C SER A 194 2.89 -2.64 11.24
N LEU A 195 3.46 -1.44 11.29
CA LEU A 195 4.16 -0.81 10.16
C LEU A 195 5.20 -1.74 9.52
N LYS A 196 6.02 -2.39 10.34
CA LYS A 196 6.99 -3.40 9.90
C LYS A 196 6.36 -4.50 9.05
N THR A 197 5.22 -5.03 9.51
CA THR A 197 4.54 -6.13 8.82
C THR A 197 3.89 -5.65 7.54
N ALA A 198 3.30 -4.45 7.54
CA ALA A 198 2.73 -3.82 6.36
C ALA A 198 3.79 -3.60 5.27
N ILE A 199 4.96 -3.05 5.62
CA ILE A 199 6.09 -2.85 4.69
C ILE A 199 6.55 -4.19 4.11
N ARG A 200 6.78 -5.20 4.96
CA ARG A 200 7.19 -6.54 4.49
C ARG A 200 6.18 -7.14 3.52
N ARG A 201 4.88 -7.08 3.84
CA ARG A 201 3.82 -7.60 2.96
C ARG A 201 3.71 -6.80 1.67
N ALA A 202 3.86 -5.48 1.71
CA ALA A 202 3.88 -4.64 0.52
C ALA A 202 5.04 -5.01 -0.42
N ARG A 203 6.23 -5.31 0.13
CA ARG A 203 7.36 -5.81 -0.68
C ARG A 203 7.07 -7.16 -1.33
N HIS A 204 6.46 -8.09 -0.59
CA HIS A 204 6.07 -9.40 -1.15
C HIS A 204 4.98 -9.26 -2.21
N TRP A 205 3.97 -8.40 -1.98
CA TRP A 205 2.94 -8.05 -2.96
C TRP A 205 3.56 -7.49 -4.25
N ARG A 206 4.47 -6.53 -4.14
CA ARG A 206 5.17 -5.98 -5.31
C ARG A 206 5.93 -7.07 -6.05
N ALA A 207 6.67 -7.92 -5.33
CA ALA A 207 7.44 -9.01 -5.92
C ALA A 207 6.53 -10.00 -6.67
N TYR A 208 5.37 -10.32 -6.09
CA TYR A 208 4.34 -11.14 -6.72
C TYR A 208 3.83 -10.50 -8.02
N CYS A 209 3.38 -9.23 -7.99
CA CYS A 209 2.85 -8.57 -9.19
C CYS A 209 3.90 -8.46 -10.31
N ALA A 210 5.16 -8.20 -9.95
CA ALA A 210 6.27 -8.20 -10.88
C ALA A 210 6.45 -9.58 -11.54
N LEU A 211 6.42 -10.64 -10.74
CA LEU A 211 6.57 -12.02 -11.19
C LEU A 211 5.39 -12.47 -12.07
N GLU A 212 4.15 -12.20 -11.66
CA GLU A 212 2.93 -12.53 -12.40
C GLU A 212 2.94 -11.94 -13.81
N ARG A 213 3.26 -10.64 -13.90
CA ARG A 213 3.36 -9.96 -15.18
C ARG A 213 4.48 -10.54 -16.03
N LEU A 214 5.66 -10.76 -15.44
CA LEU A 214 6.82 -11.31 -16.13
C LEU A 214 6.52 -12.70 -16.74
N LEU A 215 5.95 -13.61 -15.96
CA LEU A 215 5.67 -14.98 -16.41
C LEU A 215 4.52 -15.04 -17.41
N THR A 216 3.49 -14.19 -17.24
CA THR A 216 2.39 -14.07 -18.20
C THR A 216 2.89 -13.62 -19.57
N VAL A 217 3.73 -12.58 -19.62
CA VAL A 217 4.33 -12.10 -20.88
C VAL A 217 5.23 -13.15 -21.51
N ALA A 218 6.01 -13.87 -20.69
CA ALA A 218 6.93 -14.87 -21.19
C ALA A 218 6.26 -16.15 -21.73
N GLY A 219 4.99 -16.40 -21.38
CA GLY A 219 4.23 -17.58 -21.81
C GLY A 219 4.83 -18.89 -21.30
N VAL A 220 5.20 -18.93 -20.01
CA VAL A 220 5.99 -20.03 -19.44
C VAL A 220 5.19 -21.34 -19.37
N ALA A 221 5.60 -22.32 -20.17
CA ALA A 221 5.15 -23.70 -20.09
C ALA A 221 6.12 -24.55 -19.26
N PRO A 222 5.66 -25.59 -18.54
CA PRO A 222 6.57 -26.54 -17.92
C PRO A 222 7.36 -27.31 -18.99
N TRP A 223 8.59 -27.73 -18.66
CA TRP A 223 9.33 -28.66 -19.51
C TRP A 223 8.85 -30.10 -19.32
N ILE A 224 8.56 -30.45 -18.06
CA ILE A 224 8.01 -31.74 -17.67
C ILE A 224 6.70 -31.45 -16.95
N GLU A 225 5.63 -32.14 -17.34
CA GLU A 225 4.33 -32.03 -16.69
C GLU A 225 4.35 -32.58 -15.26
N HIS A 226 3.27 -32.36 -14.51
CA HIS A 226 3.11 -33.00 -13.22
C HIS A 226 3.20 -34.53 -13.36
N SER A 227 4.02 -35.15 -12.51
CA SER A 227 4.23 -36.60 -12.49
C SER A 227 4.59 -37.11 -11.09
N VAL A 228 4.56 -38.43 -10.91
CA VAL A 228 4.89 -39.10 -9.65
C VAL A 228 6.07 -40.06 -9.88
N CYS A 229 7.04 -40.06 -8.97
CA CYS A 229 8.14 -41.01 -8.94
C CYS A 229 8.46 -41.40 -7.50
N ASN A 230 8.60 -42.70 -7.22
CA ASN A 230 8.90 -43.23 -5.88
C ASN A 230 7.98 -42.70 -4.75
N GLY A 231 6.69 -42.50 -5.06
CA GLY A 231 5.71 -41.97 -4.11
C GLY A 231 5.82 -40.47 -3.83
N TYR A 232 6.65 -39.74 -4.58
CA TYR A 232 6.76 -38.29 -4.56
C TYR A 232 6.10 -37.66 -5.79
N GLU A 233 5.33 -36.59 -5.59
CA GLU A 233 4.76 -35.74 -6.63
C GLU A 233 5.73 -34.63 -7.01
N PHE A 234 5.92 -34.42 -8.32
CA PHE A 234 6.78 -33.36 -8.89
C PHE A 234 5.89 -32.32 -9.56
N MET A 235 5.67 -31.19 -8.89
CA MET A 235 4.71 -30.16 -9.28
C MET A 235 5.43 -28.99 -9.97
N PRO A 236 5.17 -28.71 -11.27
CA PRO A 236 5.81 -27.59 -11.94
C PRO A 236 5.37 -26.25 -11.36
N LEU A 237 6.35 -25.38 -11.09
CA LEU A 237 6.16 -24.03 -10.53
C LEU A 237 6.29 -22.99 -11.65
N ASN A 238 5.36 -23.03 -12.61
CA ASN A 238 5.39 -22.23 -13.83
C ASN A 238 4.49 -20.99 -13.81
N THR A 239 3.83 -20.71 -12.69
CA THR A 239 3.01 -19.50 -12.49
C THR A 239 3.49 -18.74 -11.25
N ALA A 240 3.19 -17.44 -11.19
CA ALA A 240 3.54 -16.62 -10.03
C ALA A 240 2.83 -17.09 -8.76
N GLU A 241 1.58 -17.55 -8.87
CA GLU A 241 0.83 -18.14 -7.77
C GLU A 241 1.55 -19.36 -7.18
N ARG A 242 1.93 -20.34 -8.02
CA ARG A 242 2.61 -21.55 -7.55
C ARG A 242 3.97 -21.24 -6.93
N LEU A 243 4.74 -20.33 -7.53
CA LEU A 243 6.01 -19.88 -6.97
C LEU A 243 5.82 -19.17 -5.62
N PHE A 244 4.77 -18.36 -5.48
CA PHE A 244 4.46 -17.68 -4.24
C PHE A 244 4.04 -18.67 -3.14
N GLU A 245 3.15 -19.61 -3.44
CA GLU A 245 2.73 -20.66 -2.52
C GLU A 245 3.90 -21.51 -2.05
N GLU A 246 4.73 -21.98 -2.98
CA GLU A 246 5.94 -22.73 -2.67
C GLU A 246 6.87 -21.90 -1.77
N GLY A 247 7.11 -20.64 -2.12
CA GLY A 247 7.96 -19.74 -1.35
C GLY A 247 7.49 -19.53 0.10
N VAL A 248 6.17 -19.41 0.30
CA VAL A 248 5.57 -19.28 1.63
C VAL A 248 5.67 -20.60 2.41
N ALA A 249 5.28 -21.73 1.80
CA ALA A 249 5.26 -23.03 2.46
C ALA A 249 6.67 -23.50 2.82
N MET A 250 7.61 -23.36 1.89
CA MET A 250 9.00 -23.79 2.04
C MET A 250 9.91 -22.74 2.67
N LYS A 251 9.43 -21.51 2.92
CA LYS A 251 10.22 -20.38 3.42
C LYS A 251 11.53 -20.16 2.64
N ASN A 252 11.47 -20.29 1.31
CA ASN A 252 12.64 -20.17 0.44
C ASN A 252 12.48 -19.01 -0.55
N CYS A 253 13.49 -18.80 -1.40
CA CYS A 253 13.59 -17.65 -2.28
C CYS A 253 13.12 -17.94 -3.71
N VAL A 254 12.26 -18.93 -3.95
CA VAL A 254 11.91 -19.38 -5.32
C VAL A 254 11.37 -18.28 -6.23
N MET A 255 10.73 -17.24 -5.67
CA MET A 255 10.27 -16.08 -6.44
C MET A 255 11.41 -15.32 -7.14
N SER A 256 12.65 -15.39 -6.65
CA SER A 256 13.80 -14.72 -7.29
C SER A 256 14.21 -15.37 -8.61
N TYR A 257 13.71 -16.57 -8.91
CA TYR A 257 13.98 -17.28 -10.16
C TYR A 257 13.13 -16.80 -11.33
N GLY A 258 12.19 -15.86 -11.12
CA GLY A 258 11.27 -15.40 -12.15
C GLY A 258 11.92 -15.01 -13.47
N GLU A 259 13.06 -14.31 -13.43
CA GLU A 259 13.79 -13.91 -14.63
C GLU A 259 14.42 -15.10 -15.36
N ALA A 260 15.05 -16.02 -14.63
CA ALA A 260 15.64 -17.23 -15.21
C ALA A 260 14.55 -18.15 -15.83
N ILE A 261 13.40 -18.27 -15.16
CA ILE A 261 12.24 -19.01 -15.68
C ILE A 261 11.70 -18.33 -16.95
N ALA A 262 11.52 -17.01 -16.92
CA ALA A 262 11.01 -16.24 -18.07
C ALA A 262 11.95 -16.27 -19.29
N LYS A 263 13.26 -16.35 -19.06
CA LYS A 263 14.29 -16.52 -20.11
C LYS A 263 14.41 -17.95 -20.63
N ASP A 264 13.69 -18.90 -20.04
CA ASP A 264 13.80 -20.33 -20.33
C ASP A 264 15.18 -20.92 -19.93
N ASP A 265 15.86 -20.33 -18.95
CA ASP A 265 17.16 -20.81 -18.44
C ASP A 265 17.00 -21.96 -17.44
N CYS A 266 15.86 -22.04 -16.76
CA CYS A 266 15.54 -23.10 -15.80
C CYS A 266 14.05 -23.38 -15.67
N ARG A 267 13.74 -24.49 -14.99
CA ARG A 267 12.41 -24.78 -14.43
C ARG A 267 12.51 -25.18 -12.97
N LEU A 268 11.50 -24.76 -12.22
CA LEU A 268 11.35 -25.12 -10.81
C LEU A 268 10.21 -26.10 -10.62
N PHE A 269 10.41 -27.03 -9.69
CA PHE A 269 9.43 -28.02 -9.28
C PHE A 269 9.33 -28.06 -7.75
N GLY A 270 8.12 -28.11 -7.22
CA GLY A 270 7.89 -28.50 -5.84
C GLY A 270 7.86 -30.02 -5.76
N ILE A 271 8.49 -30.59 -4.74
CA ILE A 271 8.49 -32.03 -4.45
C ILE A 271 7.60 -32.24 -3.23
N ARG A 272 6.57 -33.07 -3.38
CA ARG A 272 5.59 -33.36 -2.32
C ARG A 272 5.43 -34.84 -2.07
N ARG A 273 5.03 -35.22 -0.87
CA ARG A 273 4.65 -36.59 -0.51
C ARG A 273 3.35 -36.55 0.26
N SER A 274 2.31 -37.20 -0.26
CA SER A 274 0.97 -37.19 0.34
C SER A 274 0.48 -35.77 0.64
N GLY A 275 0.70 -34.83 -0.29
CA GLY A 275 0.36 -33.42 -0.15
C GLY A 275 1.30 -32.56 0.73
N ALA A 276 2.23 -33.16 1.47
CA ALA A 276 3.20 -32.41 2.29
C ALA A 276 4.42 -31.98 1.47
N TYR A 277 4.90 -30.76 1.69
CA TYR A 277 6.10 -30.23 1.01
C TYR A 277 7.37 -30.88 1.55
N ALA A 278 8.18 -31.45 0.66
CA ALA A 278 9.45 -32.10 1.00
C ALA A 278 10.68 -31.29 0.55
N ALA A 279 10.67 -30.77 -0.68
CA ALA A 279 11.78 -30.01 -1.26
C ALA A 279 11.32 -29.16 -2.44
N THR A 280 12.17 -28.23 -2.88
CA THR A 280 12.06 -27.55 -4.17
C THR A 280 13.28 -27.91 -5.00
N LEU A 281 13.04 -28.17 -6.28
CA LEU A 281 14.01 -28.63 -7.28
C LEU A 281 14.16 -27.60 -8.39
N GLU A 282 15.40 -27.32 -8.78
CA GLU A 282 15.74 -26.58 -9.99
C GLU A 282 16.38 -27.52 -11.00
N ILE A 283 15.84 -27.48 -12.23
CA ILE A 283 16.44 -28.14 -13.39
C ILE A 283 16.88 -27.13 -14.42
N ARG A 284 17.98 -27.43 -15.10
CA ARG A 284 18.51 -26.64 -16.22
C ARG A 284 18.85 -27.53 -17.39
N HIS A 285 18.82 -26.91 -18.56
CA HIS A 285 19.24 -27.54 -19.79
C HIS A 285 20.75 -27.35 -20.00
N ILE A 286 21.50 -28.44 -20.10
CA ILE A 286 22.96 -28.40 -20.24
C ILE A 286 23.35 -28.50 -21.71
N LYS A 287 23.82 -27.38 -22.27
CA LYS A 287 24.35 -27.29 -23.64
C LYS A 287 25.84 -27.64 -23.66
N PRO A 288 26.38 -28.20 -24.77
CA PRO A 288 25.70 -28.58 -26.02
C PRO A 288 25.07 -29.99 -25.98
N ARG A 289 25.29 -30.76 -24.90
CA ARG A 289 24.88 -32.17 -24.79
C ARG A 289 23.36 -32.41 -24.76
N ASN A 290 22.58 -31.34 -24.65
CA ASN A 290 21.13 -31.34 -24.77
C ASN A 290 20.46 -32.32 -23.80
N TYR A 291 20.78 -32.24 -22.50
CA TYR A 291 20.11 -33.03 -21.45
C TYR A 291 19.71 -32.13 -20.27
N LEU A 292 18.75 -32.60 -19.48
CA LEU A 292 18.31 -31.93 -18.25
C LEU A 292 19.16 -32.36 -17.06
N ALA A 293 19.63 -31.39 -16.28
CA ALA A 293 20.35 -31.64 -15.04
C ALA A 293 19.67 -30.97 -13.86
N ILE A 294 19.65 -31.66 -12.73
CA ILE A 294 19.32 -31.08 -11.43
C ILE A 294 20.50 -30.21 -11.02
N THR A 295 20.30 -28.90 -10.97
CA THR A 295 21.34 -27.96 -10.49
C THR A 295 21.23 -27.70 -9.01
N GLN A 296 20.03 -27.80 -8.46
CA GLN A 296 19.78 -27.57 -7.05
C GLN A 296 18.55 -28.34 -6.56
N ILE A 297 18.64 -28.89 -5.34
CA ILE A 297 17.51 -29.38 -4.57
C ILE A 297 17.62 -28.88 -3.13
N LYS A 298 16.58 -28.22 -2.62
CA LYS A 298 16.58 -27.59 -1.28
C LYS A 298 15.35 -27.99 -0.49
N GLY A 299 15.56 -28.30 0.79
CA GLY A 299 14.50 -28.51 1.75
C GLY A 299 13.93 -27.19 2.28
N TRP A 300 13.13 -27.31 3.33
CA TRP A 300 12.54 -26.17 4.03
C TRP A 300 13.59 -25.14 4.47
N ALA A 301 13.27 -23.87 4.31
CA ALA A 301 14.12 -22.70 4.57
C ALA A 301 15.50 -22.76 3.90
N ASN A 302 15.57 -23.29 2.67
CA ASN A 302 16.82 -23.56 1.94
C ASN A 302 17.74 -24.58 2.61
N GLY A 303 17.21 -25.41 3.52
CA GLY A 303 17.95 -26.46 4.22
C GLY A 303 18.30 -27.66 3.33
N LYS A 304 18.84 -28.70 3.97
CA LYS A 304 19.13 -29.98 3.31
C LYS A 304 17.82 -30.63 2.82
N CYS A 305 17.84 -31.15 1.59
CA CYS A 305 16.75 -31.99 1.08
C CYS A 305 16.76 -33.37 1.79
N PRO A 306 15.59 -33.94 2.13
CA PRO A 306 15.50 -35.34 2.56
C PRO A 306 16.15 -36.29 1.54
N ASP A 307 16.88 -37.29 2.02
CA ASP A 307 17.69 -38.14 1.14
C ASP A 307 16.81 -38.98 0.19
N ASP A 308 15.64 -39.43 0.66
CA ASP A 308 14.67 -40.17 -0.15
C ASP A 308 14.02 -39.30 -1.24
N ALA A 309 13.68 -38.04 -0.94
CA ALA A 309 13.22 -37.08 -1.93
C ALA A 309 14.33 -36.76 -2.97
N ALA A 310 15.59 -36.68 -2.54
CA ALA A 310 16.72 -36.47 -3.45
C ALA A 310 16.98 -37.69 -4.36
N ILE A 311 16.79 -38.92 -3.86
CA ILE A 311 16.84 -40.14 -4.67
C ILE A 311 15.70 -40.13 -5.69
N ALA A 312 14.46 -39.91 -5.24
CA ALA A 312 13.29 -39.81 -6.11
C ALA A 312 13.48 -38.77 -7.23
N ALA A 313 14.06 -37.62 -6.94
CA ALA A 313 14.33 -36.59 -7.95
C ALA A 313 15.35 -37.04 -9.02
N ARG A 314 16.39 -37.78 -8.62
CA ARG A 314 17.40 -38.30 -9.55
C ARG A 314 16.84 -39.42 -10.43
N ASP A 315 16.02 -40.30 -9.86
CA ASP A 315 15.35 -41.35 -10.61
C ASP A 315 14.36 -40.72 -11.60
N TRP A 316 13.56 -39.76 -11.13
CA TRP A 316 12.62 -39.01 -11.96
C TRP A 316 13.26 -38.32 -13.16
N ILE A 317 14.41 -37.63 -12.98
CA ILE A 317 15.05 -36.94 -14.11
C ILE A 317 15.71 -37.93 -15.09
N ALA A 318 16.06 -39.14 -14.63
CA ALA A 318 16.68 -40.15 -15.48
C ALA A 318 15.71 -40.64 -16.59
N ASP A 319 14.40 -40.64 -16.32
CA ASP A 319 13.36 -41.00 -17.29
C ASP A 319 13.34 -40.09 -18.54
N PHE A 320 13.92 -38.89 -18.45
CA PHE A 320 13.96 -37.90 -19.54
C PHE A 320 15.35 -37.79 -20.19
N ARG A 321 16.30 -38.67 -19.85
CA ARG A 321 17.70 -38.58 -20.34
C ARG A 321 17.80 -38.76 -21.85
N ASP A 322 17.07 -39.73 -22.39
CA ASP A 322 17.19 -40.13 -23.81
C ASP A 322 16.28 -39.33 -24.73
N SER A 323 15.29 -38.63 -24.17
CA SER A 323 14.37 -37.76 -24.91
C SER A 323 14.01 -36.54 -24.06
N PRO A 324 14.97 -35.62 -23.85
CA PRO A 324 14.73 -34.47 -23.02
C PRO A 324 13.73 -33.55 -23.71
N PRO A 325 12.75 -33.00 -22.98
CA PRO A 325 11.83 -32.02 -23.54
C PRO A 325 12.63 -30.82 -24.05
N VAL A 326 12.37 -30.46 -25.31
CA VAL A 326 13.08 -29.38 -25.98
C VAL A 326 12.57 -28.05 -25.42
N PRO A 327 13.45 -27.15 -24.93
CA PRO A 327 13.07 -25.79 -24.56
C PRO A 327 12.36 -25.12 -25.74
N ARG A 328 11.21 -24.48 -25.49
CA ARG A 328 10.54 -23.75 -26.57
C ARG A 328 11.39 -22.54 -26.92
N GLU A 329 11.61 -22.30 -28.22
CA GLU A 329 12.27 -21.07 -28.62
C GLU A 329 11.49 -19.87 -28.05
N PRO A 330 12.19 -18.91 -27.42
CA PRO A 330 11.58 -17.66 -27.00
C PRO A 330 10.82 -17.02 -28.17
N PRO A 331 9.63 -16.44 -27.97
CA PRO A 331 9.04 -15.60 -29.00
C PRO A 331 10.03 -14.47 -29.37
N ALA A 332 10.21 -14.22 -30.67
CA ALA A 332 11.24 -13.31 -31.19
C ALA A 332 11.21 -11.88 -30.62
N ASN A 333 10.06 -11.43 -30.10
CA ASN A 333 9.86 -10.08 -29.55
C ASN A 333 10.05 -9.99 -28.00
N ARG A 334 10.60 -11.03 -27.36
CA ARG A 334 10.74 -11.12 -25.89
C ARG A 334 11.54 -9.96 -25.24
N PRO A 335 12.66 -9.44 -25.82
CA PRO A 335 13.43 -8.36 -25.18
C PRO A 335 12.65 -7.04 -25.06
N ASP A 336 11.92 -6.65 -26.11
CA ASP A 336 11.15 -5.40 -26.13
C ASP A 336 9.94 -5.45 -25.19
N GLN A 337 9.33 -6.64 -25.05
CA GLN A 337 8.24 -6.88 -24.11
C GLN A 337 8.71 -6.81 -22.65
N LEU A 338 9.93 -7.30 -22.36
CA LEU A 338 10.57 -7.18 -21.04
C LEU A 338 11.03 -5.74 -20.73
N ALA A 339 11.42 -4.97 -21.75
CA ALA A 339 11.72 -3.55 -21.57
C ALA A 339 10.44 -2.72 -21.31
N GLY A 340 9.35 -3.03 -22.00
CA GLY A 340 8.02 -2.45 -21.76
C GLY A 340 7.46 -2.77 -20.37
N TYR A 341 7.85 -3.90 -19.77
CA TYR A 341 7.47 -4.30 -18.40
C TYR A 341 7.82 -3.25 -17.35
N ARG A 342 8.98 -2.57 -17.46
CA ARG A 342 9.40 -1.54 -16.50
C ARG A 342 8.51 -0.30 -16.50
N ARG A 343 7.71 -0.07 -17.55
CA ARG A 343 6.87 1.13 -17.73
C ARG A 343 5.38 0.87 -17.51
N ALA A 344 5.03 -0.33 -17.05
CA ALA A 344 3.66 -0.71 -16.81
C ALA A 344 3.00 0.14 -15.72
N LYS A 345 1.69 0.34 -15.84
CA LYS A 345 0.91 1.30 -15.07
C LYS A 345 -0.12 0.56 -14.21
N LEU A 346 -0.18 0.84 -12.92
CA LEU A 346 -1.29 0.38 -12.07
C LEU A 346 -2.47 1.35 -12.17
N THR A 347 -3.66 0.81 -12.41
CA THR A 347 -4.93 1.52 -12.29
C THR A 347 -5.40 1.43 -10.85
N GLY A 348 -5.32 2.53 -10.11
CA GLY A 348 -5.92 2.66 -8.77
C GLY A 348 -7.23 3.45 -8.81
N PRO A 349 -7.89 3.64 -7.66
CA PRO A 349 -9.12 4.42 -7.54
C PRO A 349 -8.90 5.92 -7.81
N PHE A 350 -7.66 6.34 -8.06
CA PHE A 350 -7.24 7.74 -8.02
C PHE A 350 -7.72 8.59 -9.17
N GLY A 351 -8.26 8.05 -10.28
CA GLY A 351 -8.72 8.83 -11.44
C GLY A 351 -7.66 9.73 -12.11
N CYS A 352 -6.51 9.93 -11.48
CA CYS A 352 -5.40 10.77 -11.85
C CYS A 352 -4.13 9.91 -11.75
N ALA A 353 -3.47 9.76 -12.89
CA ALA A 353 -2.19 9.09 -13.07
C ALA A 353 -2.15 7.61 -12.65
N SER A 354 -2.08 6.78 -13.68
CA SER A 354 -1.34 5.53 -13.61
C SER A 354 -0.08 5.62 -12.75
N LEU A 355 -0.02 4.85 -11.66
CA LEU A 355 1.18 4.80 -10.82
C LEU A 355 2.25 3.94 -11.50
N ASP A 356 3.45 4.51 -11.59
CA ASP A 356 4.65 3.84 -12.09
C ASP A 356 5.17 2.84 -11.05
N TRP A 357 5.46 1.61 -11.46
CA TRP A 357 6.10 0.61 -10.61
C TRP A 357 7.43 1.07 -10.05
N SER A 358 8.18 1.90 -10.79
CA SER A 358 9.44 2.47 -10.31
C SER A 358 9.23 3.34 -9.07
N LEU A 359 8.11 4.07 -9.01
CA LEU A 359 7.76 4.91 -7.87
C LEU A 359 7.38 4.07 -6.65
N ILE A 360 6.65 2.96 -6.85
CA ILE A 360 6.32 2.02 -5.78
C ILE A 360 7.57 1.35 -5.24
N GLU A 361 8.48 0.92 -6.12
CA GLU A 361 9.75 0.32 -5.73
C GLU A 361 10.63 1.31 -4.97
N ALA A 362 10.74 2.55 -5.46
CA ALA A 362 11.44 3.62 -4.76
C ALA A 362 10.82 3.90 -3.38
N GLY A 363 9.49 3.95 -3.30
CA GLY A 363 8.75 4.15 -2.05
C GLY A 363 8.93 3.02 -1.05
N LEU A 364 8.87 1.76 -1.49
CA LEU A 364 9.13 0.63 -0.59
C LEU A 364 10.61 0.52 -0.20
N SER A 365 11.53 1.01 -1.04
CA SER A 365 12.96 1.03 -0.75
C SER A 365 13.33 2.13 0.23
N SER A 366 12.67 3.29 0.18
CA SER A 366 12.88 4.37 1.14
C SER A 366 12.41 4.02 2.56
N LEU A 367 11.49 3.06 2.70
CA LEU A 367 11.05 2.51 3.98
C LEU A 367 12.05 1.49 4.56
N SER A 368 13.32 1.89 4.63
CA SER A 368 14.42 1.07 5.16
C SER A 368 14.26 0.88 6.68
N TRP A 369 14.14 -0.39 7.09
CA TRP A 369 13.97 -0.75 8.49
C TRP A 369 15.18 -0.39 9.36
N ARG A 370 16.38 -0.28 8.77
CA ARG A 370 17.60 0.08 9.51
C ARG A 370 17.55 1.52 10.01
N ASP A 371 16.81 2.38 9.31
CA ASP A 371 16.73 3.81 9.60
C ASP A 371 15.53 4.14 10.51
N MET A 372 14.51 3.28 10.55
CA MET A 372 13.32 3.46 11.40
C MET A 372 13.52 3.05 12.87
N MET A 373 14.50 2.18 13.15
CA MET A 373 14.81 1.66 14.50
C MET A 373 15.90 2.45 15.25
N ARG A 374 16.48 3.47 14.63
CA ARG A 374 17.31 4.48 15.30
C ARG A 374 16.43 5.66 15.69
#